data_AF-A0A432GEU1-F1
#
_entry.id   AF-A0A432GEU1-F1
#
_cell.length_a   1.000
_cell.length_b   1.000
_cell.length_c   1.000
_cell.angle_alpha   90.00
_cell.angle_beta   90.00
_cell.angle_gamma   90.00
#
_symmetry.space_group_name_H-M   'P 1'
#
loop_
_entity.id
_entity.type
_entity.pdbx_description
1 polymer ?
#
loop_
_entity_poly.entity_id
_entity_poly.type
_entity_poly.pdbx_seq_one_letter_code
_entity_poly.pdbx_strand_id
1 'polypeptide(L)'
;MQKRIILVFLTLILWKTGISGQELKSQSPLVIAHRGASGYLPEHTLAAVALAHGLGADFIEQDVILTQDNQPVVLHDLTLDATTNVNNLFPGRNRKNGLFYAIDFTLAELKKLSVRERGNRSGTESKYPRRFPG
;
A
#
# COMPACT_ATOMS: atom_id res chain seq x y z
N MET A 1 -45.56 67.03 26.78
CA MET A 1 -46.39 66.15 25.92
C MET A 1 -45.70 66.05 24.57
N GLN A 2 -45.41 64.94 23.91
CA GLN A 2 -45.48 63.51 24.21
C GLN A 2 -44.46 62.80 23.27
N LYS A 3 -43.66 61.90 23.86
CA LYS A 3 -43.35 60.53 23.41
C LYS A 3 -42.75 60.30 21.99
N ARG A 4 -41.52 59.76 22.02
CA ARG A 4 -41.00 58.57 21.29
C ARG A 4 -40.96 58.72 19.76
N ILE A 5 -39.81 58.51 19.11
CA ILE A 5 -39.39 57.18 18.64
C ILE A 5 -37.86 57.16 18.47
N ILE A 6 -37.23 56.33 19.29
CA ILE A 6 -35.93 55.70 19.07
C ILE A 6 -36.14 54.57 18.04
N LEU A 7 -35.10 54.19 17.27
CA LEU A 7 -35.06 53.23 16.14
C LEU A 7 -35.66 53.83 14.85
N VAL A 8 -34.98 53.97 13.72
CA VAL A 8 -34.21 52.96 12.98
C VAL A 8 -33.16 53.69 12.10
N PHE A 9 -31.92 53.83 12.58
CA PHE A 9 -30.75 54.11 11.72
C PHE A 9 -29.67 53.03 11.94
N LEU A 10 -30.12 51.81 12.16
CA LEU A 10 -29.29 50.63 12.42
C LEU A 10 -29.76 49.44 11.57
N THR A 11 -30.01 49.67 10.28
CA THR A 11 -30.35 48.62 9.30
C THR A 11 -29.37 48.57 8.14
N LEU A 12 -28.13 49.02 8.35
CA LEU A 12 -27.09 49.04 7.30
C LEU A 12 -25.77 48.35 7.65
N ILE A 13 -25.61 47.75 8.83
CA ILE A 13 -24.35 47.09 9.20
C ILE A 13 -24.63 45.80 9.98
N LEU A 14 -25.43 44.86 9.43
CA LEU A 14 -25.49 43.51 10.02
C LEU A 14 -25.92 42.38 9.06
N TRP A 15 -25.77 42.56 7.75
CA TRP A 15 -25.94 41.46 6.76
C TRP A 15 -24.71 41.24 5.86
N LYS A 16 -23.60 41.95 6.11
CA LYS A 16 -22.30 41.66 5.48
C LYS A 16 -21.33 40.91 6.38
N THR A 17 -21.80 40.36 7.49
CA THR A 17 -21.16 39.19 8.08
C THR A 17 -21.99 37.99 7.66
N GLY A 18 -21.96 37.68 6.36
CA GLY A 18 -22.05 36.29 5.99
C GLY A 18 -20.91 35.64 6.76
N ILE A 19 -21.23 34.99 7.88
CA ILE A 19 -20.40 33.92 8.40
C ILE A 19 -20.40 32.95 7.23
N SER A 20 -19.41 33.09 6.35
CA SER A 20 -19.01 32.02 5.46
C SER A 20 -18.59 30.95 6.44
N GLY A 21 -19.55 30.13 6.86
CA GLY A 21 -19.24 28.87 7.50
C GLY A 21 -18.25 28.25 6.53
N GLN A 22 -17.00 28.14 6.94
CA GLN A 22 -16.10 27.26 6.23
C GLN A 22 -16.78 25.91 6.33
N GLU A 23 -17.43 25.52 5.24
CA GLU A 23 -17.80 24.14 5.02
C GLU A 23 -16.50 23.39 5.28
N LEU A 24 -16.43 22.68 6.41
CA LEU A 24 -15.32 21.79 6.67
C LEU A 24 -15.42 20.77 5.55
N LYS A 25 -14.69 21.01 4.46
CA LYS A 25 -14.54 20.06 3.38
C LYS A 25 -13.90 18.85 4.05
N SER A 26 -14.72 17.88 4.41
CA SER A 26 -14.27 16.60 4.94
C SER A 26 -13.27 16.08 3.92
N GLN A 27 -11.98 16.05 4.30
CA GLN A 27 -10.96 15.49 3.43
C GLN A 27 -11.39 14.06 3.14
N SER A 28 -11.56 13.71 1.87
CA SER A 28 -11.83 12.32 1.51
C SER A 28 -10.78 11.41 2.12
N PRO A 29 -11.15 10.22 2.60
CA PRO A 29 -10.18 9.29 3.17
C PRO A 29 -9.13 8.94 2.12
N LEU A 30 -7.86 8.84 2.54
CA LEU A 30 -6.78 8.38 1.67
C LEU A 30 -6.96 6.89 1.35
N VAL A 31 -6.75 6.55 0.08
CA VAL A 31 -6.71 5.18 -0.42
C VAL A 31 -5.25 4.76 -0.60
N ILE A 32 -4.77 3.92 0.30
CA ILE A 32 -3.39 3.39 0.27
C ILE A 32 -3.43 1.96 -0.26
N ALA A 33 -2.84 1.72 -1.43
CA ALA A 33 -2.76 0.40 -2.04
C ALA A 33 -1.70 -0.46 -1.34
N HIS A 34 -2.16 -1.30 -0.41
CA HIS A 34 -1.33 -2.25 0.33
C HIS A 34 -0.68 -3.26 -0.64
N ARG A 35 0.64 -3.12 -0.83
CA ARG A 35 1.49 -3.87 -1.76
C ARG A 35 1.09 -3.77 -3.23
N GLY A 36 0.54 -2.62 -3.61
CA GLY A 36 -0.12 -2.41 -4.89
C GLY A 36 -1.52 -3.02 -4.93
N ALA A 37 -1.99 -3.38 -6.11
CA ALA A 37 -3.29 -4.02 -6.32
C ALA A 37 -3.22 -5.52 -5.97
N SER A 38 -2.75 -5.85 -4.76
CA SER A 38 -2.46 -7.22 -4.30
C SER A 38 -3.68 -8.14 -4.22
N GLY A 39 -4.88 -7.57 -4.27
CA GLY A 39 -6.13 -8.31 -4.45
C GLY A 39 -6.35 -8.87 -5.85
N TYR A 40 -5.57 -8.42 -6.84
CA TYR A 40 -5.76 -8.70 -8.26
C TYR A 40 -4.51 -9.21 -8.98
N LEU A 41 -3.32 -8.95 -8.44
CA LEU A 41 -2.01 -9.29 -9.00
C LEU A 41 -1.04 -9.64 -7.87
N PRO A 42 0.02 -10.43 -8.11
CA PRO A 42 0.98 -10.78 -7.08
C PRO A 42 1.57 -9.53 -6.42
N GLU A 43 1.59 -9.55 -5.09
CA GLU A 43 2.01 -8.42 -4.25
C GLU A 43 3.40 -7.89 -4.63
N HIS A 44 3.57 -6.56 -4.54
CA HIS A 44 4.84 -5.85 -4.79
C HIS A 44 5.45 -6.04 -6.19
N THR A 45 4.69 -6.55 -7.17
CA THR A 45 5.11 -6.54 -8.58
C THR A 45 4.82 -5.18 -9.23
N LEU A 46 5.62 -4.80 -10.24
CA LEU A 46 5.35 -3.60 -11.03
C LEU A 46 3.97 -3.62 -11.69
N ALA A 47 3.45 -4.81 -12.03
CA ALA A 47 2.09 -4.95 -12.55
C ALA A 47 1.03 -4.59 -11.48
N ALA A 48 1.19 -5.07 -10.24
CA ALA A 48 0.30 -4.70 -9.13
C ALA A 48 0.37 -3.20 -8.82
N VAL A 49 1.56 -2.60 -8.89
CA VAL A 49 1.78 -1.14 -8.73
C VAL A 49 1.08 -0.37 -9.85
N ALA A 50 1.26 -0.79 -11.11
CA ALA A 50 0.64 -0.13 -12.27
C ALA A 50 -0.90 -0.21 -12.22
N LEU A 51 -1.45 -1.37 -11.83
CA LEU A 51 -2.90 -1.52 -11.66
C LEU A 51 -3.42 -0.65 -10.50
N ALA A 52 -2.74 -0.60 -9.36
CA ALA A 52 -3.13 0.27 -8.25
C ALA A 52 -3.17 1.75 -8.66
N HIS A 53 -2.16 2.19 -9.41
CA HIS A 53 -2.13 3.53 -9.98
C HIS A 53 -3.31 3.75 -10.95
N GLY A 54 -3.58 2.80 -11.85
CA GLY A 54 -4.72 2.86 -12.78
C GLY A 54 -6.09 2.88 -12.09
N LEU A 55 -6.21 2.30 -10.90
CA LEU A 55 -7.41 2.32 -10.06
C LEU A 55 -7.56 3.61 -9.22
N GLY A 56 -6.58 4.51 -9.26
CA GLY A 56 -6.65 5.81 -8.57
C GLY A 56 -6.29 5.77 -7.08
N ALA A 57 -5.43 4.85 -6.65
CA ALA A 57 -4.89 4.89 -5.29
C ALA A 57 -4.07 6.17 -5.04
N ASP A 58 -4.27 6.82 -3.89
CA ASP A 58 -3.50 8.01 -3.49
C ASP A 58 -2.04 7.67 -3.18
N PHE A 59 -1.81 6.50 -2.61
CA PHE A 59 -0.49 5.99 -2.27
C PHE A 59 -0.35 4.51 -2.65
N ILE A 60 0.89 4.10 -2.90
CA ILE A 60 1.27 2.71 -3.05
C ILE A 60 2.23 2.41 -1.91
N GLU A 61 1.98 1.34 -1.17
CA GLU A 61 2.80 0.94 -0.02
C GLU A 61 3.98 0.05 -0.46
N GLN A 62 5.13 0.16 0.23
CA GLN A 62 6.33 -0.64 0.01
C GLN A 62 6.86 -1.21 1.33
N ASP A 63 7.07 -2.52 1.36
CA ASP A 63 7.84 -3.20 2.40
C ASP A 63 9.29 -3.35 1.92
N VAL A 64 10.26 -2.79 2.62
CA VAL A 64 11.67 -2.77 2.19
C VAL A 64 12.55 -3.60 3.12
N ILE A 65 13.35 -4.49 2.53
CA ILE A 65 14.38 -5.27 3.23
C ILE A 65 15.71 -5.20 2.48
N LEU A 66 16.80 -5.65 3.11
CA LEU A 66 18.14 -5.67 2.51
C LEU A 66 18.54 -7.08 2.06
N THR A 67 19.26 -7.13 0.94
CA THR A 67 19.98 -8.31 0.44
C THR A 67 21.33 -8.49 1.13
N GLN A 68 22.00 -9.62 0.86
CA GLN A 68 23.35 -9.92 1.34
C GLN A 68 24.38 -8.84 0.95
N ASP A 69 24.23 -8.27 -0.24
CA ASP A 69 25.06 -7.21 -0.82
C ASP A 69 24.49 -5.79 -0.56
N ASN A 70 23.72 -5.63 0.52
CA ASN A 70 23.17 -4.37 1.03
C ASN A 70 22.32 -3.57 0.04
N GLN A 71 21.64 -4.25 -0.89
CA GLN A 71 20.71 -3.61 -1.81
C GLN A 71 19.29 -3.65 -1.21
N PRO A 72 18.56 -2.52 -1.19
CA PRO A 72 17.16 -2.52 -0.80
C PRO A 72 16.29 -3.18 -1.88
N VAL A 73 15.37 -4.04 -1.44
CA VAL A 73 14.38 -4.70 -2.30
C VAL A 73 13.00 -4.60 -1.68
N VAL A 74 11.97 -4.59 -2.53
CA VAL A 74 10.57 -4.57 -2.08
C VAL A 74 10.09 -6.00 -1.87
N LEU A 75 9.93 -6.40 -0.60
CA LEU A 75 9.49 -7.73 -0.19
C LEU A 75 8.92 -7.66 1.24
N HIS A 76 7.72 -8.21 1.44
CA HIS A 76 7.05 -8.14 2.74
C HIS A 76 7.70 -9.02 3.82
N ASP A 77 8.02 -10.27 3.50
CA ASP A 77 8.57 -11.21 4.47
C ASP A 77 10.10 -11.17 4.44
N LEU A 78 10.75 -11.48 5.57
CA LEU A 78 12.19 -11.73 5.58
C LEU A 78 12.59 -12.97 4.75
N THR A 79 11.61 -13.82 4.43
CA THR A 79 11.77 -15.09 3.72
C THR A 79 11.14 -15.05 2.33
N LEU A 80 11.74 -15.77 1.39
CA LEU A 80 11.38 -15.78 -0.03
C LEU A 80 10.32 -16.86 -0.38
N ASP A 81 10.12 -17.83 0.50
CA ASP A 81 9.36 -19.07 0.27
C ASP A 81 7.92 -18.85 -0.20
N ALA A 82 7.24 -17.87 0.39
CA ALA A 82 5.80 -17.71 0.20
C ALA A 82 5.45 -17.04 -1.14
N THR A 83 6.34 -16.26 -1.74
CA THR A 83 6.04 -15.43 -2.92
C THR A 83 6.95 -15.71 -4.11
N THR A 84 7.91 -16.63 -3.99
CA THR A 84 8.87 -16.93 -5.07
C THR A 84 9.04 -18.44 -5.32
N ASN A 85 9.85 -18.78 -6.32
CA ASN A 85 10.29 -20.15 -6.65
C ASN A 85 11.71 -20.48 -6.11
N VAL A 86 12.14 -19.81 -5.03
CA VAL A 86 13.51 -19.95 -4.48
C VAL A 86 13.91 -21.39 -4.15
N ASN A 87 12.97 -22.20 -3.66
CA ASN A 87 13.18 -23.60 -3.32
C ASN A 87 13.61 -24.46 -4.53
N ASN A 88 13.11 -24.13 -5.71
CA ASN A 88 13.42 -24.81 -6.96
C ASN A 88 14.75 -24.32 -7.54
N LEU A 89 15.03 -23.00 -7.45
CA LEU A 89 16.19 -22.40 -8.10
C LEU A 89 17.49 -22.50 -7.27
N PHE A 90 17.35 -22.51 -5.94
CA PHE A 90 18.48 -22.53 -5.01
C PHE A 90 18.34 -23.62 -3.94
N PRO A 91 18.19 -24.90 -4.32
CA PRO A 91 18.07 -25.99 -3.36
C PRO A 91 19.28 -26.03 -2.40
N GLY A 92 19.01 -26.26 -1.11
CA GLY A 92 20.05 -26.34 -0.08
C GLY A 92 20.57 -25.00 0.45
N ARG A 93 20.08 -23.86 -0.05
CA ARG A 93 20.39 -22.52 0.48
C ARG A 93 19.50 -22.10 1.65
N ASN A 94 18.55 -22.93 2.06
CA ASN A 94 17.71 -22.68 3.22
C ASN A 94 18.51 -22.78 4.52
N ARG A 95 18.08 -22.02 5.53
CA ARG A 95 18.63 -22.17 6.89
C ARG A 95 18.15 -23.47 7.54
N LYS A 96 18.66 -23.77 8.74
CA LYS A 96 18.32 -24.98 9.53
C LYS A 96 16.82 -25.18 9.77
N ASN A 97 16.03 -24.11 9.72
CA ASN A 97 14.58 -24.16 9.86
C ASN A 97 13.82 -24.43 8.55
N GLY A 98 14.52 -24.67 7.45
CA GLY A 98 13.91 -24.97 6.15
C GLY A 98 13.53 -23.75 5.31
N LEU A 99 13.76 -22.52 5.77
CA LEU A 99 13.33 -21.29 5.08
C LEU A 99 14.49 -20.57 4.38
N PHE A 100 14.17 -19.82 3.33
CA PHE A 100 15.13 -19.05 2.53
C PHE A 100 15.01 -17.56 2.88
N TYR A 101 16.02 -16.97 3.51
CA TYR A 101 16.00 -15.58 3.93
C TYR A 101 16.61 -14.67 2.87
N ALA A 102 15.96 -13.55 2.54
CA ALA A 102 16.44 -12.64 1.50
C ALA A 102 17.85 -12.07 1.78
N ILE A 103 18.20 -11.88 3.06
CA ILE A 103 19.53 -11.41 3.48
C ILE A 103 20.65 -12.41 3.18
N ASP A 104 20.33 -13.66 2.86
CA ASP A 104 21.31 -14.70 2.48
C ASP A 104 21.57 -14.75 0.96
N PHE A 105 20.95 -13.86 0.18
CA PHE A 105 21.05 -13.79 -1.28
C PHE A 105 21.50 -12.40 -1.73
N THR A 106 22.30 -12.35 -2.78
CA THR A 106 22.64 -11.09 -3.48
C THR A 106 21.46 -10.60 -4.33
N LEU A 107 21.43 -9.30 -4.67
CA LEU A 107 20.43 -8.77 -5.60
C LEU A 107 20.45 -9.50 -6.96
N ALA A 108 21.64 -9.88 -7.43
CA ALA A 108 21.80 -10.61 -8.69
C ALA A 108 21.18 -12.02 -8.64
N GLU A 109 21.21 -12.70 -7.49
CA GLU A 109 20.51 -13.97 -7.28
C GLU A 109 18.99 -13.76 -7.19
N LEU A 110 18.54 -12.76 -6.41
CA LEU A 110 17.11 -12.46 -6.26
C LEU A 110 16.44 -12.11 -7.60
N LYS A 111 17.12 -11.38 -8.47
CA LYS A 111 16.61 -11.03 -9.81
C LYS A 111 16.38 -12.22 -10.74
N LYS A 112 16.87 -13.41 -10.39
CA LYS A 112 16.60 -14.66 -11.15
C LYS A 112 15.32 -15.36 -10.71
N LEU A 113 14.75 -14.97 -9.57
CA LEU A 113 13.54 -15.58 -9.04
C LEU A 113 12.32 -15.14 -9.83
N SER A 114 11.36 -16.05 -9.95
CA SER A 114 10.01 -15.74 -10.42
C SER A 114 9.12 -15.46 -9.21
N VAL A 115 8.40 -14.34 -9.24
CA VAL A 115 7.37 -13.99 -8.24
C VAL A 115 6.06 -14.66 -8.62
N ARG A 116 5.27 -15.05 -7.63
CA ARG A 116 3.95 -15.66 -7.76
C ARG A 116 3.01 -15.17 -6.66
N GLU A 117 1.72 -15.49 -6.81
CA GLU A 117 0.75 -15.23 -5.75
C GLU A 117 1.18 -15.89 -4.43
N ARG A 118 0.90 -15.19 -3.34
CA ARG A 118 1.28 -15.61 -2.00
C ARG A 118 0.71 -17.00 -1.68
N GLY A 119 1.62 -17.90 -1.38
CA GLY A 119 1.32 -19.22 -0.83
C GLY A 119 1.30 -19.26 0.70
N ASN A 120 1.13 -20.47 1.22
CA ASN A 120 1.47 -20.82 2.60
C ASN A 120 2.98 -20.60 2.85
N ARG A 121 3.40 -20.74 4.12
CA ARG A 121 4.79 -20.44 4.53
C ARG A 121 5.85 -21.32 3.84
N SER A 122 5.44 -22.48 3.33
CA SER A 122 6.26 -23.44 2.58
C SER A 122 6.23 -23.20 1.06
N GLY A 123 5.36 -22.31 0.60
CA GLY A 123 5.16 -22.00 -0.81
C GLY A 123 4.37 -23.03 -1.62
N THR A 124 3.79 -24.05 -1.00
CA THR A 124 3.23 -25.20 -1.74
C THR A 124 1.78 -25.02 -2.18
N GLU A 125 1.03 -24.11 -1.55
CA GLU A 125 -0.40 -23.89 -1.81
C GLU A 125 -0.74 -22.40 -1.77
N SER A 126 -1.64 -21.93 -2.64
CA SER A 126 -2.13 -20.54 -2.61
C SER A 126 -2.87 -20.25 -1.31
N LYS A 127 -2.51 -19.16 -0.63
CA LYS A 127 -3.21 -18.70 0.56
C LYS A 127 -4.61 -18.17 0.24
N TYR A 128 -4.80 -17.67 -0.98
CA TYR A 128 -6.04 -17.06 -1.45
C TYR A 128 -6.41 -17.59 -2.83
N PRO A 129 -6.94 -18.83 -2.92
CA PRO A 129 -7.12 -19.52 -4.21
C PRO A 129 -8.10 -18.82 -5.17
N ARG A 130 -8.93 -17.89 -4.68
CA ARG A 130 -9.89 -17.11 -5.50
C ARG A 130 -9.46 -15.67 -5.77
N ARG A 131 -8.29 -15.24 -5.27
CA ARG A 131 -7.84 -13.84 -5.38
C ARG A 131 -7.08 -13.58 -6.67
N PHE A 132 -6.24 -14.52 -7.06
CA PHE A 132 -5.43 -14.42 -8.26
C PHE A 132 -5.57 -15.71 -9.08
N PRO A 133 -6.14 -15.67 -10.29
CA PRO A 133 -6.09 -16.80 -11.22
C PRO A 133 -4.70 -16.80 -11.88
N GLY A 134 -3.69 -17.25 -11.12
CA GLY A 134 -2.34 -17.50 -11.62
C GLY A 134 -2.17 -18.92 -12.09
#